data_AF-F3Y9M6-F1
#
_entry.id   AF-F3Y9M6-F1
#
_cell.length_a   1.000
_cell.length_b   1.000
_cell.length_c   1.000
_cell.angle_alpha   90.00
_cell.angle_beta   90.00
_cell.angle_gamma   90.00
#
_symmetry.space_group_name_H-M   'P 1'
#
loop_
_entity.id
_entity.type
_entity.pdbx_description
1 polymer ?
#
loop_
_entity_poly.entity_id
_entity_poly.type
_entity_poly.pdbx_seq_one_letter_code
_entity_poly.pdbx_strand_id
1 'polypeptide(L)' 'MEKEWELFLMPYEQAVSEMKVKLRGIRKQFHEQTMHTPIEFVTGRVKPIDSILTKARLRHIAMDHLE' A
#
# COMPACT_ATOMS: atom_id res chain seq x y z
N MET A 1 22.09 4.51 0.27
CA MET A 1 20.97 5.46 0.33
C MET A 1 19.83 5.10 -0.61
N GLU A 2 19.89 5.34 -1.93
CA GLU A 2 18.74 4.99 -2.82
C GLU A 2 18.42 3.49 -2.81
N LYS A 3 19.46 2.63 -2.90
CA LYS A 3 19.33 1.17 -2.76
C LYS A 3 18.80 0.69 -1.40
N GLU A 4 18.95 1.48 -0.33
CA GLU A 4 18.45 1.10 1.00
C GLU A 4 16.94 1.35 1.11
N TRP A 5 16.47 2.44 0.53
CA TRP A 5 15.04 2.73 0.45
C TRP A 5 14.29 1.76 -0.45
N GLU A 6 14.89 1.32 -1.57
CA GLU A 6 14.31 0.28 -2.42
C GLU A 6 14.09 -1.02 -1.64
N LEU A 7 15.11 -1.49 -0.91
CA LEU A 7 15.00 -2.68 -0.05
C LEU A 7 13.98 -2.49 1.08
N PHE A 8 14.00 -1.32 1.73
CA PHE A 8 13.06 -0.98 2.81
C PHE A 8 11.60 -0.94 2.34
N LEU A 9 11.34 -0.41 1.13
CA LEU A 9 9.99 -0.28 0.59
C LEU A 9 9.47 -1.55 -0.10
N MET A 10 10.36 -2.46 -0.51
CA MET A 10 10.01 -3.72 -1.16
C MET A 10 8.88 -4.52 -0.47
N PRO A 11 8.91 -4.77 0.86
CA PRO A 11 7.81 -5.47 1.53
C PRO A 11 6.48 -4.71 1.44
N TYR A 12 6.50 -3.38 1.47
CA TYR A 12 5.29 -2.56 1.33
C TYR A 12 4.74 -2.59 -0.10
N GLU A 13 5.61 -2.60 -1.11
CA GLU A 13 5.20 -2.74 -2.52
C GLU A 13 4.54 -4.10 -2.78
N GLN A 14 5.14 -5.16 -2.25
CA GLN A 14 4.58 -6.51 -2.31
C GLN A 14 3.21 -6.57 -1.62
N ALA A 15 3.11 -6.09 -0.39
CA ALA A 15 1.86 -6.09 0.37
C ALA A 15 0.75 -5.30 -0.34
N VAL A 16 1.05 -4.10 -0.85
CA VAL A 16 0.08 -3.29 -1.62
C VAL A 16 -0.38 -4.04 -2.87
N SER A 17 0.53 -4.72 -3.58
CA SER A 17 0.21 -5.46 -4.79
C SER A 17 -0.70 -6.66 -4.50
N GLU A 18 -0.38 -7.45 -3.48
CA GLU A 18 -1.20 -8.57 -3.03
C GLU A 18 -2.59 -8.14 -2.57
N MET A 19 -2.68 -7.05 -1.79
CA MET A 19 -3.96 -6.54 -1.31
C MET A 19 -4.84 -6.05 -2.47
N LYS A 20 -4.26 -5.41 -3.50
CA LYS A 20 -5.01 -5.03 -4.70
C LYS A 20 -5.60 -6.26 -5.41
N VAL A 21 -4.86 -7.36 -5.51
CA VAL A 21 -5.38 -8.61 -6.08
C VAL A 21 -6.54 -9.16 -5.25
N LYS A 22 -6.37 -9.27 -3.94
CA LYS A 22 -7.42 -9.79 -3.03
C LYS A 22 -8.70 -8.96 -3.08
N LEU A 23 -8.59 -7.63 -3.00
CA LEU A 23 -9.74 -6.72 -3.01
C LEU A 23 -10.46 -6.71 -4.37
N ARG A 24 -9.74 -6.77 -5.49
CA ARG A 24 -10.34 -6.95 -6.82
C ARG A 24 -11.01 -8.32 -6.95
N GLY A 25 -10.45 -9.35 -6.31
CA GLY A 25 -11.04 -10.68 -6.21
C GLY A 25 -12.41 -10.65 -5.53
N ILE A 26 -12.54 -9.93 -4.41
CA ILE A 26 -13.83 -9.75 -3.73
C ILE A 26 -14.85 -9.09 -4.67
N ARG A 27 -14.46 -8.03 -5.38
CA ARG A 27 -15.33 -7.41 -6.39
C ARG A 27 -15.83 -8.41 -7.43
N LYS A 28 -14.92 -9.26 -7.94
CA LYS A 28 -15.22 -10.29 -8.93
C LYS A 28 -16.21 -11.33 -8.37
N GLN A 29 -16.02 -11.78 -7.11
CA GLN A 29 -16.92 -12.74 -6.46
C GLN A 29 -18.37 -12.23 -6.34
N PHE A 30 -18.56 -10.96 -5.99
CA PHE A 30 -19.90 -10.35 -5.96
C PHE A 30 -20.55 -10.32 -7.34
N HIS A 31 -19.77 -10.00 -8.38
CA HIS A 31 -20.25 -9.98 -9.76
C HIS A 31 -20.65 -11.38 -10.25
N GLU A 32 -19.83 -12.40 -9.97
CA GLU A 32 -20.11 -13.80 -10.33
C GLU A 32 -21.37 -14.34 -9.64
N GLN A 33 -21.67 -13.87 -8.44
CA GLN A 33 -22.89 -14.22 -7.70
C GLN A 33 -24.12 -13.38 -8.09
N THR A 34 -24.00 -12.51 -9.12
CA THR A 34 -25.08 -11.60 -9.54
C THR A 34 -25.61 -10.73 -8.38
N MET A 35 -24.75 -10.42 -7.40
CA MET A 35 -25.09 -9.57 -6.27
C MET A 35 -24.71 -8.12 -6.53
N HIS A 36 -25.36 -7.20 -5.81
CA HIS A 36 -24.92 -5.80 -5.78
C HIS A 36 -23.45 -5.74 -5.35
N THR A 37 -22.61 -5.13 -6.18
CA THR A 37 -21.16 -5.09 -5.97
C THR A 37 -20.78 -3.85 -5.16
N PRO A 38 -20.30 -3.97 -3.91
CA PRO A 38 -20.03 -2.83 -3.04
C PRO A 38 -18.70 -2.11 -3.35
N ILE A 39 -17.81 -2.73 -4.13
CA ILE A 39 -16.50 -2.18 -4.49
C ILE A 39 -16.54 -1.77 -5.97
N GLU A 40 -16.47 -0.47 -6.26
CA GLU A 40 -16.42 0.00 -7.65
C GLU A 40 -15.04 -0.20 -8.26
N PHE A 41 -13.99 0.30 -7.60
CA PHE A 41 -12.60 0.15 -8.03
C PHE A 41 -11.64 0.13 -6.84
N VAL A 42 -10.44 -0.42 -7.05
CA VAL A 42 -9.39 -0.53 -6.03
C VAL A 42 -8.12 0.12 -6.56
N THR A 43 -7.65 1.14 -5.83
CA THR A 43 -6.35 1.77 -6.03
C THR A 43 -5.40 1.39 -4.90
N GLY A 44 -4.11 1.59 -5.10
CA GLY A 44 -3.10 1.37 -4.06
C GLY A 44 -1.76 1.93 -4.51
N ARG A 45 -1.02 2.49 -3.56
CA ARG A 45 0.31 3.08 -3.76
C ARG A 45 1.16 2.87 -2.51
N VAL A 46 2.47 2.76 -2.69
CA VAL A 46 3.44 2.98 -1.61
C VAL A 46 3.73 4.47 -1.49
N LYS A 47 3.96 4.94 -0.27
CA LYS A 47 4.18 6.35 0.01
C LYS A 47 5.56 6.78 -0.49
N PRO A 48 5.69 7.89 -1.24
CA PRO A 48 6.99 8.37 -1.69
C PRO A 48 7.93 8.72 -0.53
N ILE A 49 9.23 8.53 -0.72
CA ILE A 49 10.28 8.73 0.29
C ILE A 49 10.18 10.14 0.92
N ASP A 50 10.09 11.19 0.11
CA ASP A 50 9.99 12.58 0.60
C ASP A 50 8.79 12.80 1.52
N SER A 51 7.67 12.13 1.22
CA SER A 51 6.46 12.17 2.02
C SER A 51 6.59 11.36 3.31
N ILE A 52 7.38 10.28 3.32
CA ILE A 52 7.71 9.51 4.53
C ILE A 52 8.57 10.38 5.45
N LEU A 53 9.67 10.93 4.94
CA LEU A 53 10.61 11.79 5.68
C LEU A 53 9.91 13.02 6.27
N THR A 54 9.08 13.69 5.47
CA THR A 54 8.30 14.85 5.94
C THR A 54 7.35 14.45 7.07
N LYS A 55 6.71 13.28 6.99
CA LYS A 55 5.79 12.81 8.03
C LYS A 55 6.51 12.39 9.30
N ALA A 56 7.67 11.74 9.17
CA ALA A 56 8.51 11.36 10.30
C ALA A 56 8.90 12.59 11.11
N ARG A 57 9.38 13.65 10.43
CA ARG A 57 9.70 14.95 11.05
C ARG A 57 8.51 15.57 11.77
N LEU A 58 7.34 15.63 11.12
CA LEU A 58 6.11 16.20 11.69
C LEU A 58 5.59 15.41 12.90
N ARG A 59 5.95 14.13 13.02
CA ARG A 59 5.51 13.23 14.10
C ARG A 59 6.62 12.91 15.09
N HIS A 60 7.78 13.55 14.96
CA HIS A 60 8.95 13.30 15.79
C HIS A 60 9.36 11.82 15.85
N ILE A 61 9.23 11.11 14.72
CA ILE A 61 9.66 9.72 14.57
C ILE A 61 11.12 9.73 14.12
N ALA A 62 11.99 9.08 14.90
CA ALA A 62 13.39 8.93 14.54
C ALA A 62 13.57 7.91 13.40
N MET A 63 14.65 8.06 12.63
CA MET A 63 14.85 7.32 11.38
C MET A 63 15.01 5.81 11.59
N ASP A 64 15.60 5.43 12.72
CA ASP A 64 15.77 4.07 13.23
C ASP A 64 14.47 3.43 13.76
N HIS A 65 13.38 4.21 13.86
CA HIS A 65 12.05 3.75 14.27
C HIS A 65 11.03 3.75 13.12
N LEU A 66 11.48 3.79 11.86
CA LEU A 66 10.58 3.79 10.71
C LEU A 66 10.08 2.40 10.27
N GLU A 67 10.54 1.34 10.92
CA GLU A 67 10.11 -0.05 10.70
C GLU A 67 8.98 -0.47 11.66
#